data_AF-A0A238JQ91-F1
#
_entry.id   AF-A0A238JQ91-F1
#
_cell.length_a   1.000
_cell.length_b   1.000
_cell.length_c   1.000
_cell.angle_alpha   90.00
_cell.angle_beta   90.00
_cell.angle_gamma   90.00
#
_symmetry.space_group_name_H-M   'P 1'
#
loop_
_entity.id
_entity.type
_entity.pdbx_description
1 polymer ?
#
loop_
_entity_poly.entity_id
_entity_poly.type
_entity_poly.pdbx_seq_one_letter_code
_entity_poly.pdbx_strand_id
1 'polypeptide(L)'
;MTTVLSDPFNRVIKTSAALAVLLGLTACGGPLAPNELRLDNDGNGRFSGSAGAGWTSQELYTHISASFCDGADIADFQILVLDGGQVVSGQCVLG
;
A
#
# COMPACT_ATOMS: atom_id res chain seq x y z
N MET A 1 2.75 -21.41 -25.43
CA MET A 1 3.34 -20.39 -26.32
C MET A 1 2.24 -19.38 -26.62
N THR A 2 2.51 -18.11 -26.28
CA THR A 2 1.94 -16.82 -26.71
C THR A 2 0.97 -16.87 -27.90
N THR A 3 -0.07 -16.06 -28.07
CA THR A 3 -0.51 -14.72 -27.59
C THR A 3 -1.98 -14.61 -28.06
N VAL A 4 -2.87 -13.97 -27.30
CA VAL A 4 -4.16 -13.52 -27.87
C VAL A 4 -4.10 -11.99 -27.99
N LEU A 5 -3.97 -11.56 -29.24
CA LEU A 5 -4.16 -10.19 -29.71
C LEU A 5 -5.53 -10.14 -30.39
N SER A 6 -6.17 -8.97 -30.32
CA SER A 6 -7.37 -8.50 -31.05
C SER A 6 -8.67 -8.54 -30.22
N ASP A 7 -9.27 -7.39 -29.95
CA ASP A 7 -10.26 -6.86 -30.90
C ASP A 7 -10.58 -5.37 -30.72
N PRO A 8 -10.94 -4.68 -31.82
CA PRO A 8 -11.19 -3.24 -31.89
C PRO A 8 -12.69 -2.93 -31.81
N PHE A 9 -13.11 -1.95 -31.01
CA PHE A 9 -14.39 -1.29 -31.28
C PHE A 9 -14.37 0.19 -30.90
N ASN A 10 -13.85 0.95 -31.86
CA ASN A 10 -14.11 2.37 -32.03
C ASN A 10 -15.63 2.59 -32.19
N ARG A 11 -16.30 3.16 -31.19
CA ARG A 11 -17.54 3.91 -31.38
C ARG A 11 -17.44 5.26 -30.69
N VAL A 12 -17.14 6.27 -31.51
CA VAL A 12 -17.36 7.68 -31.23
C VAL A 12 -18.82 7.88 -30.82
N ILE A 13 -19.08 8.08 -29.53
CA ILE A 13 -20.35 8.61 -29.03
C ILE A 13 -20.08 10.02 -28.52
N LYS A 14 -20.35 10.99 -29.39
CA LYS A 14 -20.39 12.41 -29.10
C LYS A 14 -21.79 12.73 -28.57
N THR A 15 -21.98 12.73 -27.26
CA THR A 15 -23.16 13.32 -26.61
C THR A 15 -22.74 13.98 -25.31
N SER A 16 -22.73 15.31 -25.35
CA SER A 16 -22.56 16.22 -24.23
C SER A 16 -23.66 15.98 -23.19
N ALA A 17 -23.32 15.35 -22.08
CA ALA A 17 -24.11 15.37 -20.86
C ALA A 17 -23.18 15.10 -19.68
N ALA A 18 -22.77 16.17 -19.03
CA ALA A 18 -22.09 16.13 -17.75
C ALA A 18 -23.06 15.54 -16.71
N LEU A 19 -22.91 14.25 -16.38
CA LEU A 19 -23.46 13.70 -15.14
C LEU A 19 -22.37 12.85 -14.49
N ALA A 20 -21.85 13.41 -13.40
CA ALA A 20 -21.00 12.75 -12.44
C ALA A 20 -21.63 11.41 -12.00
N VAL A 21 -20.88 10.32 -12.17
CA VAL A 21 -21.10 9.09 -11.40
C VAL A 21 -19.75 8.69 -10.83
N LEU A 22 -19.57 9.12 -9.58
CA LEU A 22 -18.77 8.54 -8.52
C LEU A 22 -17.82 7.41 -8.96
N LEU A 23 -16.54 7.75 -9.07
CA LEU A 23 -15.42 6.82 -8.97
C LEU A 23 -15.48 6.14 -7.60
N GLY A 24 -16.23 5.05 -7.51
CA GLY A 24 -16.13 4.09 -6.43
C GLY A 24 -14.84 3.30 -6.55
N LEU A 25 -13.69 3.95 -6.38
CA LEU A 25 -12.43 3.30 -6.07
C LEU A 25 -12.47 2.88 -4.59
N THR A 26 -13.40 2.00 -4.22
CA THR A 26 -13.16 1.16 -3.05
C THR A 26 -12.14 0.13 -3.49
N ALA A 27 -10.86 0.52 -3.48
CA ALA A 27 -9.78 -0.45 -3.36
C ALA A 27 -9.86 -1.06 -1.95
N CYS A 28 -10.98 -1.74 -1.63
CA CYS A 28 -11.04 -2.72 -0.57
C CYS A 28 -10.29 -3.94 -1.09
N GLY A 29 -8.96 -3.82 -1.18
CA GLY A 29 -8.12 -4.99 -1.02
C GLY A 29 -8.52 -5.60 0.31
N GLY A 30 -9.01 -6.84 0.29
CA GLY A 30 -9.48 -7.52 1.49
C GLY A 30 -8.44 -7.51 2.62
N PRO A 31 -8.83 -7.93 3.84
CA PRO A 31 -7.91 -7.96 4.98
C PRO A 31 -6.61 -8.67 4.59
N LEU A 32 -5.47 -8.03 4.92
CA LEU A 32 -4.14 -8.60 4.66
C LEU A 32 -4.02 -9.97 5.35
N ALA A 33 -3.29 -10.89 4.75
CA ALA A 33 -2.98 -12.15 5.44
C ALA A 33 -2.20 -11.85 6.73
N PRO A 34 -2.31 -12.68 7.79
CA PRO A 34 -1.72 -12.36 9.10
C PRO A 34 -0.23 -12.03 9.06
N ASN A 35 0.52 -12.66 8.15
CA ASN A 35 1.96 -12.51 7.96
C ASN A 35 2.34 -11.61 6.76
N GLU A 36 1.38 -10.85 6.22
CA GLU A 36 1.61 -9.96 5.09
C GLU A 36 1.93 -8.54 5.56
N LEU A 37 2.89 -7.90 4.90
CA LEU A 37 3.28 -6.51 5.13
C LEU A 37 3.39 -5.82 3.77
N ARG A 38 2.74 -4.67 3.64
CA ARG A 38 2.83 -3.81 2.45
C ARG A 38 3.28 -2.43 2.91
N LEU A 39 4.34 -1.94 2.28
CA LEU A 39 4.93 -0.64 2.56
C LEU A 39 5.01 0.15 1.28
N ASP A 40 4.72 1.43 1.40
CA ASP A 40 4.83 2.44 0.38
C ASP A 40 5.95 3.41 0.77
N ASN A 41 6.75 3.81 -0.21
CA ASN A 41 7.80 4.81 -0.04
C ASN A 41 7.20 6.19 -0.31
N ASP A 42 7.04 6.99 0.76
CA ASP A 42 6.46 8.33 0.69
C ASP A 42 7.50 9.40 0.33
N GLY A 43 8.76 9.00 0.12
CA GLY A 43 9.89 9.86 -0.19
C GLY A 43 10.55 10.47 1.05
N ASN A 44 11.77 11.00 0.89
CA ASN A 44 12.57 11.59 1.97
C ASN A 44 12.79 10.64 3.18
N GLY A 45 12.93 9.34 2.90
CA GLY A 45 13.06 8.31 3.93
C GLY A 45 11.77 7.99 4.68
N ARG A 46 10.64 8.61 4.33
CA ARG A 46 9.35 8.35 4.96
C ARG A 46 8.68 7.13 4.33
N PHE A 47 7.93 6.41 5.16
CA PHE A 47 7.12 5.29 4.71
C PHE A 47 5.78 5.26 5.43
N SER A 48 4.83 4.64 4.75
CA SER A 48 3.53 4.26 5.30
C SER A 48 3.16 2.88 4.78
N GLY A 49 2.21 2.22 5.42
CA GLY A 49 1.83 0.88 5.00
C GLY A 49 0.82 0.20 5.88
N SER A 50 0.58 -1.07 5.58
CA SER A 50 -0.33 -1.92 6.34
C SER A 50 0.27 -3.29 6.58
N ALA A 51 0.05 -3.81 7.79
CA ALA A 51 0.48 -5.13 8.21
C ALA A 51 -0.73 -5.98 8.64
N GLY A 52 -0.64 -7.27 8.41
CA GLY A 52 -1.58 -8.24 8.95
C GLY A 52 -1.52 -8.32 10.48
N ALA A 53 -2.58 -8.88 11.07
CA ALA A 53 -2.70 -9.00 12.54
C ALA A 53 -1.71 -9.98 13.20
N GLY A 54 -0.94 -10.76 12.41
CA GLY A 54 0.06 -11.69 12.92
C GLY A 54 1.41 -11.05 13.24
N TRP A 55 1.61 -9.78 12.89
CA TRP A 55 2.84 -9.05 13.18
C TRP A 55 2.80 -8.38 14.55
N THR A 56 3.88 -8.50 15.33
CA THR A 56 4.08 -7.66 16.51
C THR A 56 4.76 -6.34 16.15
N SER A 57 4.64 -5.34 17.02
CA SER A 57 5.31 -4.05 16.85
C SER A 57 6.83 -4.17 16.74
N GLN A 58 7.44 -5.07 17.51
CA GLN A 58 8.88 -5.33 17.50
C GLN A 58 9.33 -5.98 16.19
N GLU A 59 8.56 -6.95 15.67
CA GLU A 59 8.86 -7.61 14.39
C GLU A 59 8.73 -6.63 13.24
N LEU A 60 7.69 -5.77 13.24
CA LEU A 60 7.53 -4.73 12.23
C LEU A 60 8.71 -3.78 12.24
N TYR A 61 9.09 -3.25 13.40
CA TYR A 61 10.23 -2.37 13.53
C TYR A 61 11.51 -3.00 12.97
N THR A 62 11.81 -4.22 13.42
CA THR A 62 13.03 -4.94 13.04
C THR A 62 13.04 -5.25 11.54
N HIS A 63 11.91 -5.71 11.00
CA HIS A 63 11.80 -6.09 9.59
C HIS A 63 11.88 -4.88 8.65
N ILE A 64 11.18 -3.79 9.00
CA ILE A 64 11.21 -2.53 8.24
C ILE A 64 12.61 -1.91 8.30
N SER A 65 13.22 -1.86 9.48
CA SER A 65 14.59 -1.34 9.63
C SER A 65 15.56 -2.12 8.75
N ALA A 66 15.55 -3.46 8.83
CA ALA A 66 16.49 -4.30 8.10
C ALA A 66 16.24 -4.34 6.57
N SER A 67 14.97 -4.34 6.14
CA SER A 67 14.62 -4.63 4.74
C SER A 67 14.21 -3.41 3.92
N PHE A 68 13.72 -2.35 4.58
CA PHE A 68 13.20 -1.14 3.92
C PHE A 68 14.09 0.07 4.17
N CYS A 69 14.67 0.19 5.38
CA CYS A 69 15.57 1.28 5.75
C CYS A 69 17.06 0.93 5.61
N ASP A 70 17.42 -0.15 4.90
CA ASP A 70 18.82 -0.60 4.72
C ASP A 70 19.60 -0.79 6.03
N GLY A 71 18.91 -1.20 7.09
CA GLY A 71 19.46 -1.37 8.44
C GLY A 71 19.55 -0.08 9.27
N ALA A 72 19.09 1.05 8.75
CA ALA A 72 19.00 2.29 9.51
C ALA A 72 17.87 2.26 10.55
N ASP A 73 18.01 3.12 11.56
CA ASP A 73 17.02 3.28 12.61
C ASP A 73 15.76 4.01 12.09
N ILE A 74 14.63 3.87 12.79
CA ILE A 74 13.36 4.47 12.37
C ILE A 74 12.93 5.56 13.36
N ALA A 75 12.89 6.80 12.88
CA ALA A 75 12.28 7.93 13.58
C ALA A 75 10.75 7.93 13.43
N ASP A 76 10.07 8.46 14.45
CA ASP A 76 8.62 8.69 14.47
C ASP A 76 7.78 7.44 14.13
N PHE A 77 8.27 6.26 14.51
CA PHE A 77 7.59 5.00 14.24
C PHE A 77 6.24 4.93 14.94
N GLN A 78 5.18 4.76 14.16
CA GLN A 78 3.81 4.72 14.63
C GLN A 78 3.09 3.49 14.09
N ILE A 79 2.31 2.88 14.97
CA ILE A 79 1.42 1.76 14.64
C ILE A 79 0.03 2.09 15.13
N LEU A 80 -0.94 1.98 14.23
CA LEU A 80 -2.36 2.04 14.54
C LEU A 80 -2.98 0.67 14.29
N VAL A 81 -3.43 0.02 15.36
CA VAL A 81 -4.11 -1.28 15.29
C VAL A 81 -5.57 -1.06 14.89
N LEU A 82 -6.02 -1.78 13.88
CA LEU A 82 -7.39 -1.77 13.36
C LEU A 82 -7.99 -3.18 13.47
N ASP A 83 -9.31 -3.30 13.31
CA ASP A 83 -9.96 -4.61 13.29
C ASP A 83 -9.50 -5.41 12.05
N GLY A 84 -8.71 -6.46 12.28
CA GLY A 84 -8.13 -7.31 11.23
C GLY A 84 -6.76 -6.91 10.68
N GLY A 85 -6.08 -5.88 11.23
CA GLY A 85 -4.76 -5.48 10.74
C GLY A 85 -4.16 -4.27 11.47
N GLN A 86 -3.08 -3.73 10.92
CA GLN A 86 -2.35 -2.61 11.50
C GLN A 86 -1.92 -1.66 10.39
N VAL A 87 -1.99 -0.36 10.62
CA VAL A 87 -1.38 0.67 9.77
C VAL A 87 -0.07 1.08 10.42
N VAL A 88 0.99 1.14 9.62
CA VAL A 88 2.33 1.49 10.08
C VAL A 88 2.83 2.73 9.34
N SER A 89 3.61 3.56 10.01
CA SER A 89 4.29 4.68 9.39
C SER A 89 5.55 5.05 10.17
N GLY A 90 6.46 5.76 9.51
CA GLY A 90 7.68 6.25 10.14
C GLY A 90 8.62 6.88 9.13
N GLN A 91 9.84 7.14 9.58
CA GLN A 91 10.89 7.71 8.75
C GLN A 91 12.22 7.01 9.04
N CYS A 92 12.83 6.43 8.01
CA CYS A 92 14.21 5.95 8.09
C CYS A 92 15.16 7.12 8.38
N VAL A 93 15.99 6.97 9.41
CA VAL A 93 17.03 7.95 9.74
C VAL A 93 18.15 7.81 8.71
N LEU A 94 18.41 8.85 7.92
CA LEU A 94 19.58 8.87 7.04
C LEU A 94 20.83 8.97 7.91
N GLY A 95 21.60 7.89 7.97
CA GLY A 95 22.90 7.83 8.63
C GLY A 95 24.00 8.57 7.87
#